data_AF-A0A6I7W4U9-F1
#
_entry.id   AF-A0A6I7W4U9-F1
#
_cell.length_a   1.000
_cell.length_b   1.000
_cell.length_c   1.000
_cell.angle_alpha   90.00
_cell.angle_beta   90.00
_cell.angle_gamma   90.00
#
_symmetry.space_group_name_H-M   'P 1'
#
loop_
_entity.id
_entity.type
_entity.pdbx_description
1 polymer ?
#
loop_
_entity_poly.entity_id
_entity_poly.type
_entity_poly.pdbx_seq_one_letter_code
_entity_poly.pdbx_strand_id
1 'polypeptide(L)' 'LPIEQKKMHGNSVFIVQTNALVACFDDNINIKIIDEIAQLQPFKVVFKDGSFSNSKDRINLEERFKRLSPETLITVI' A
#
# COMPACT_ATOMS: atom_id res chain seq x y z
N LEU A 1 10.63 -2.87 16.95
CA LEU A 1 9.37 -3.31 16.32
C LEU A 1 9.71 -4.34 15.26
N PRO A 2 9.02 -5.48 15.19
CA PRO A 2 9.27 -6.45 14.13
C PRO A 2 8.88 -5.84 12.77
N ILE A 3 9.75 -6.05 11.79
CA ILE A 3 9.52 -5.71 10.39
C ILE A 3 9.55 -7.01 9.63
N GLU A 4 8.48 -7.29 8.90
CA GLU A 4 8.39 -8.42 7.99
C GLU A 4 8.40 -7.88 6.56
N GLN A 5 9.28 -8.43 5.71
CA GLN A 5 9.24 -8.16 4.28
C GLN A 5 8.53 -9.30 3.57
N LYS A 6 7.51 -8.98 2.78
CA LYS A 6 6.80 -9.91 1.92
C LYS A 6 6.98 -9.50 0.46
N LYS A 7 7.08 -10.50 -0.42
CA LYS A 7 6.97 -10.29 -1.85
C LYS A 7 5.51 -10.49 -2.26
N MET A 8 4.90 -9.46 -2.84
CA MET A 8 3.52 -9.45 -3.29
C MET A 8 3.48 -8.91 -4.71
N HIS A 9 2.99 -9.69 -5.67
CA HIS A 9 2.90 -9.29 -7.08
C HIS A 9 4.19 -8.77 -7.73
N GLY A 10 5.36 -9.18 -7.22
CA GLY A 10 6.67 -8.71 -7.68
C GLY A 10 7.19 -7.49 -6.95
N ASN A 11 6.40 -6.90 -6.04
CA ASN A 11 6.77 -5.78 -5.19
C ASN A 11 7.24 -6.26 -3.80
N SER A 12 8.18 -5.53 -3.22
CA SER A 12 8.60 -5.65 -1.83
C SER A 12 7.69 -4.81 -0.93
N VAL A 13 6.98 -5.50 -0.03
CA VAL A 13 6.08 -4.89 0.95
C VAL A 13 6.61 -5.10 2.34
N PHE A 14 6.75 -4.02 3.09
CA PHE A 14 7.23 -4.03 4.46
C PHE A 14 6.04 -3.88 5.40
N ILE A 15 5.83 -4.86 6.27
CA ILE A 15 4.78 -4.87 7.28
C ILE A 15 5.43 -4.66 8.64
N VAL A 16 5.04 -3.60 9.32
CA VAL A 16 5.58 -3.22 10.64
C VAL A 16 4.50 -3.43 11.69
N GLN A 17 4.88 -4.09 12.79
CA GLN A 17 4.03 -4.26 13.98
C GLN A 17 2.60 -4.70 13.66
N THR A 18 2.44 -5.93 13.14
CA THR A 18 1.13 -6.54 12.89
C THR A 18 0.19 -5.61 12.08
N ASN A 19 0.68 -5.12 10.95
CA ASN A 19 -0.03 -4.20 10.04
C ASN A 19 -0.29 -2.77 10.57
N ALA A 20 0.32 -2.35 11.68
CA ALA A 20 0.23 -0.95 12.11
C ALA A 20 0.76 0.03 11.03
N LEU A 21 1.79 -0.39 10.31
CA LEU A 21 2.29 0.33 9.14
C LEU A 21 2.63 -0.67 8.04
N VAL A 22 2.16 -0.40 6.83
CA VAL A 22 2.56 -1.13 5.63
C VAL A 22 3.21 -0.16 4.64
N ALA A 23 4.36 -0.51 4.08
CA ALA A 23 5.04 0.33 3.13
C ALA A 23 5.44 -0.44 1.87
N CYS A 24 5.27 0.20 0.72
CA CYS A 24 5.75 -0.32 -0.55
C CYS A 24 6.45 0.80 -1.34
N PHE A 25 7.72 0.58 -1.68
CA PHE A 25 8.60 1.59 -2.28
C PHE A 25 9.03 1.24 -3.70
N ASP A 26 8.51 0.14 -4.25
CA ASP A 26 8.84 -0.34 -5.59
C ASP A 26 8.03 0.41 -6.64
N ASP A 27 8.65 0.72 -7.79
CA ASP A 27 8.10 1.66 -8.76
C ASP A 27 6.89 1.15 -9.59
N ASN A 28 6.51 -0.11 -9.41
CA ASN A 28 5.46 -0.78 -10.20
C ASN A 28 4.20 -1.05 -9.35
N ILE A 29 3.63 -0.02 -8.73
CA ILE A 29 2.40 -0.17 -7.94
C ILE A 29 1.21 -0.25 -8.90
N ASN A 30 0.51 -1.37 -8.88
CA ASN A 30 -0.71 -1.59 -9.66
C ASN A 30 -1.91 -1.93 -8.76
N ILE A 31 -3.07 -2.09 -9.37
CA ILE A 31 -4.33 -2.32 -8.63
C ILE A 31 -4.33 -3.61 -7.80
N LYS A 32 -3.58 -4.64 -8.20
CA LYS A 32 -3.55 -5.92 -7.49
C LYS A 32 -2.85 -5.78 -6.14
N ILE A 33 -1.69 -5.12 -6.15
CA ILE A 33 -0.95 -4.88 -4.91
C ILE A 33 -1.69 -3.89 -3.99
N ILE A 34 -2.36 -2.88 -4.57
CA ILE A 34 -3.21 -1.96 -3.81
C ILE A 34 -4.33 -2.73 -3.10
N ASP A 35 -5.06 -3.60 -3.82
CA ASP A 35 -6.15 -4.40 -3.25
C ASP A 35 -5.63 -5.33 -2.15
N GLU A 36 -4.50 -6.01 -2.37
CA GLU A 36 -3.90 -6.93 -1.38
C GLU A 36 -3.47 -6.19 -0.11
N ILE A 37 -2.79 -5.04 -0.24
CA ILE A 37 -2.40 -4.21 0.92
C ILE A 37 -3.65 -3.66 1.64
N ALA A 38 -4.67 -3.20 0.90
CA ALA A 38 -5.89 -2.68 1.51
C ALA A 38 -6.65 -3.75 2.30
N GLN A 39 -6.64 -5.01 1.85
CA GLN A 39 -7.25 -6.14 2.58
C GLN A 39 -6.53 -6.47 3.90
N LEU A 40 -5.26 -6.07 4.06
CA LEU A 40 -4.54 -6.20 5.35
C LEU A 40 -5.07 -5.24 6.42
N GLN A 41 -5.91 -4.29 6.03
CA GLN A 41 -6.48 -3.22 6.86
C GLN A 41 -5.45 -2.53 7.77
N PRO A 42 -4.35 -2.00 7.19
CA PRO A 42 -3.32 -1.40 8.01
C PRO A 42 -3.77 -0.08 8.63
N PHE A 43 -3.23 0.27 9.79
CA PHE A 43 -3.53 1.58 10.39
C PHE A 43 -2.96 2.72 9.52
N LYS A 44 -1.75 2.51 8.99
CA LYS A 44 -1.12 3.44 8.05
C LYS A 44 -0.50 2.70 6.88
N VAL A 45 -0.59 3.30 5.68
CA VAL A 45 0.13 2.83 4.49
C VAL A 45 1.01 3.94 3.92
N VAL A 46 2.21 3.58 3.47
CA VAL A 46 3.16 4.50 2.83
C VAL A 46 3.54 3.98 1.45
N PHE A 47 3.37 4.84 0.44
CA PHE A 47 3.86 4.61 -0.92
C PHE A 47 4.85 5.71 -1.31
N LYS A 48 5.76 5.42 -2.23
CA LYS A 48 6.60 6.45 -2.87
C LYS A 48 5.82 7.06 -4.05
N ASP A 49 5.85 8.38 -4.21
CA ASP A 49 5.09 9.15 -5.22
C ASP A 49 5.45 8.72 -6.64
N GLY A 50 6.75 8.50 -6.89
CA GLY A 50 7.26 7.97 -8.15
C GLY A 50 6.88 6.52 -8.46
N SER A 51 6.15 5.85 -7.57
CA SER A 51 5.74 4.45 -7.76
C SER A 51 4.43 4.27 -8.50
N PHE A 52 3.72 5.36 -8.74
CA PHE A 52 2.48 5.38 -9.51
C PHE A 52 2.81 5.78 -10.95
N SER A 53 2.44 4.93 -11.90
CA SER A 53 2.78 5.15 -13.32
C SER A 53 2.02 6.33 -13.92
N ASN A 54 0.83 6.64 -13.38
CA ASN A 54 -0.02 7.74 -13.83
C ASN A 54 -1.07 8.11 -12.78
N SER A 55 -1.71 9.28 -12.95
CA SER A 55 -2.75 9.80 -12.05
C SER A 55 -3.93 8.86 -11.83
N LYS A 56 -4.20 7.95 -12.79
CA LYS A 56 -5.24 6.91 -12.67
C LYS A 56 -4.95 5.94 -11.52
N ASP A 57 -3.70 5.58 -11.28
CA ASP A 57 -3.35 4.63 -10.22
C ASP A 57 -3.55 5.24 -8.83
N ARG A 58 -3.32 6.55 -8.69
CA ARG A 58 -3.58 7.28 -7.45
C ARG A 58 -5.08 7.41 -7.16
N ILE A 59 -5.91 7.61 -8.18
CA ILE A 59 -7.37 7.58 -8.03
C ILE A 59 -7.82 6.17 -7.59
N ASN A 60 -7.31 5.14 -8.27
CA ASN A 60 -7.60 3.75 -7.90
C ASN A 60 -7.17 3.46 -6.46
N LEU A 61 -6.01 3.94 -6.02
CA LEU A 61 -5.53 3.80 -4.64
C LEU A 61 -6.56 4.29 -3.63
N GLU A 62 -6.96 5.55 -3.72
CA GLU A 62 -7.89 6.15 -2.76
C GLU A 62 -9.26 5.45 -2.78
N GLU A 63 -9.80 5.12 -3.96
CA GLU A 63 -11.07 4.41 -4.07
C GLU A 63 -11.01 2.99 -3.49
N ARG A 64 -9.93 2.25 -3.73
CA ARG A 64 -9.76 0.90 -3.17
C ARG A 64 -9.66 0.93 -1.66
N PHE A 65 -8.87 1.85 -1.09
CA PHE A 65 -8.78 1.99 0.36
C PHE A 65 -10.10 2.44 0.98
N LYS A 66 -10.81 3.42 0.40
CA LYS A 66 -12.15 3.81 0.87
C LYS A 66 -13.13 2.63 0.94
N ARG A 67 -13.02 1.68 -0.01
CA ARG A 67 -13.91 0.51 -0.07
C ARG A 67 -13.50 -0.63 0.86
N LEU A 68 -12.20 -0.91 0.97
CA LEU A 68 -11.68 -2.11 1.65
C LEU A 68 -11.16 -1.83 3.07
N SER A 69 -10.62 -0.63 3.29
CA SER A 69 -10.04 -0.20 4.55
C SER A 69 -10.18 1.32 4.73
N PRO A 70 -11.41 1.81 4.96
CA PRO A 70 -11.71 3.25 5.00
C PRO A 70 -10.97 4.00 6.11
N GLU A 71 -10.56 3.29 7.16
CA GLU A 71 -9.86 3.85 8.32
C GLU A 71 -8.33 3.92 8.13
N THR A 72 -7.79 3.37 7.02
CA THR A 72 -6.35 3.42 6.77
C THR A 72 -5.89 4.82 6.41
N LEU A 73 -4.86 5.31 7.11
CA LEU A 73 -4.17 6.54 6.74
C LEU A 73 -3.21 6.30 5.56
N ILE A 74 -3.48 6.91 4.41
CA ILE A 74 -2.62 6.83 3.23
C ILE A 74 -1.61 7.99 3.24
N THR A 75 -0.32 7.67 3.07
CA THR A 75 0.74 8.66 2.88
C THR A 75 1.51 8.35 1.61
N VAL A 76 1.75 9.37 0.79
CA VAL A 76 2.57 9.26 -0.42
C VAL A 76 3.74 10.23 -0.26
N ILE A 77 4.98 9.73 -0.42
CA ILE A 77 6.24 10.48 -0.18
C ILE A 77 7.12 10.62 -1.40
#